data_AF-A0A1X0T9F9-F1
#
_entry.id   AF-A0A1X0T9F9-F1
#
_cell.length_a   1.000
_cell.length_b   1.000
_cell.length_c   1.000
_cell.angle_alpha   90.00
_cell.angle_beta   90.00
_cell.angle_gamma   90.00
#
_symmetry.space_group_name_H-M   'P 1'
#
loop_
_entity.id
_entity.type
_entity.pdbx_description
1 polymer ?
#
loop_
_entity_poly.entity_id
_entity_poly.type
_entity_poly.pdbx_seq_one_letter_code
_entity_poly.pdbx_strand_id
1 'polypeptide(L)'
;MEQAPEKTPDTLRRATIDALAASDLEDKVRLTNLACRLWFARRLGLHSPTDPAHPGRPGRPETPELVSPKKLKRRSVHTEEGRVVLVHALAHIELNAIDLALDIVARFAREKMPQSFFDGWMTVALEEAKHFGLLSRRLGELGSHYGALPAHDGLWQAVEETAHDLSARLAVVPLILEARGLDVTPSMIDKLTAVGDLDTAKILAIIYRDEQKHVAIGAKWFRFLCARHGVNAAERFGVLVRQSFRGEIKAPFNDRARAEAGLTPTFYRSLSPRSR
;
A
#
# COMPACT_ATOMS: atom_id res chain seq x y z
N MET A 1 29.60 -8.88 18.65
CA MET A 1 29.14 -9.88 17.66
C MET A 1 29.20 -9.18 16.33
N GLU A 2 30.23 -9.47 15.54
CA GLU A 2 30.51 -8.78 14.28
C GLU A 2 29.45 -9.21 13.25
N GLN A 3 28.60 -8.26 12.84
CA GLN A 3 27.59 -8.53 11.81
C GLN A 3 28.33 -8.90 10.52
N ALA A 4 28.05 -10.09 9.98
CA ALA A 4 28.57 -10.50 8.68
C ALA A 4 28.24 -9.40 7.65
N PRO A 5 29.16 -9.09 6.72
CA PRO A 5 28.93 -8.03 5.74
C PRO A 5 27.65 -8.34 4.97
N GLU A 6 26.66 -7.44 5.10
CA GLU A 6 25.36 -7.56 4.45
C GLU A 6 25.59 -7.63 2.94
N LYS A 7 25.43 -8.83 2.36
CA LYS A 7 25.70 -9.05 0.95
C LYS A 7 24.73 -8.20 0.14
N THR A 8 25.25 -7.23 -0.59
CA THR A 8 24.43 -6.34 -1.42
C THR A 8 23.64 -7.19 -2.42
N PRO A 9 22.32 -6.99 -2.58
CA PRO A 9 21.53 -7.78 -3.50
C PRO A 9 21.94 -7.48 -4.95
N ASP A 10 21.95 -8.52 -5.79
CA ASP A 10 22.27 -8.39 -7.22
C ASP A 10 21.02 -8.23 -8.09
N THR A 11 19.83 -8.51 -7.53
CA THR A 11 18.54 -8.42 -8.24
C THR A 11 17.50 -7.64 -7.45
N LEU A 12 16.56 -7.02 -8.19
CA LEU A 12 15.42 -6.32 -7.62
C LEU A 12 14.55 -7.29 -6.82
N ARG A 13 14.25 -8.45 -7.41
CA ARG A 13 13.43 -9.48 -6.74
C ARG A 13 14.04 -9.90 -5.40
N ARG A 14 15.35 -10.19 -5.33
CA ARG A 14 16.05 -10.49 -4.08
C ARG A 14 15.93 -9.34 -3.08
N ALA A 15 16.26 -8.12 -3.50
CA ALA A 15 16.21 -6.94 -2.64
C ALA A 15 14.82 -6.71 -2.05
N THR A 16 13.77 -6.88 -2.85
CA THR A 16 12.38 -6.75 -2.39
C THR A 16 11.95 -7.89 -1.47
N ILE A 17 12.43 -9.13 -1.68
CA ILE A 17 12.16 -10.25 -0.77
C ILE A 17 12.83 -10.01 0.58
N ASP A 18 14.07 -9.56 0.60
CA ASP A 18 14.80 -9.28 1.84
C ASP A 18 14.10 -8.17 2.66
N ALA A 19 13.65 -7.10 2.00
CA ALA A 19 12.86 -6.04 2.65
C ALA A 19 11.47 -6.54 3.12
N LEU A 20 10.79 -7.34 2.31
CA LEU A 20 9.47 -7.89 2.65
C LEU A 20 9.56 -8.85 3.85
N ALA A 21 10.63 -9.63 3.95
CA ALA A 21 10.86 -10.60 5.02
C ALA A 21 11.34 -9.97 6.34
N ALA A 22 11.77 -8.70 6.34
CA ALA A 22 12.21 -8.01 7.54
C ALA A 22 11.04 -7.83 8.53
N SER A 23 11.22 -8.34 9.76
CA SER A 23 10.27 -8.19 10.86
C SER A 23 10.52 -6.94 11.70
N ASP A 24 11.77 -6.48 11.77
CA ASP A 24 12.09 -5.20 12.39
C ASP A 24 11.68 -4.03 11.47
N LEU A 25 11.10 -3.00 12.08
CA LEU A 25 10.51 -1.87 11.36
C LEU A 25 11.58 -0.97 10.74
N GLU A 26 12.68 -0.74 11.45
CA GLU A 26 13.78 0.07 10.95
C GLU A 26 14.49 -0.65 9.81
N ASP A 27 14.73 -1.95 9.95
CA ASP A 27 15.29 -2.78 8.88
C ASP A 27 14.38 -2.84 7.66
N LYS A 28 13.06 -3.01 7.82
CA LYS A 28 12.12 -2.99 6.68
C LYS A 28 12.22 -1.69 5.89
N VAL A 29 12.21 -0.55 6.59
CA VAL A 29 12.35 0.78 5.96
C VAL A 29 13.74 0.94 5.33
N ARG A 30 14.81 0.57 6.03
CA ARG A 30 16.20 0.65 5.56
C ARG A 30 16.42 -0.18 4.31
N LEU A 31 15.96 -1.43 4.30
CA LEU A 31 16.09 -2.36 3.18
C LEU A 31 15.23 -1.91 1.99
N THR A 32 14.01 -1.41 2.24
CA THR A 32 13.18 -0.80 1.18
C THR A 32 13.91 0.37 0.52
N ASN A 33 14.47 1.28 1.32
CA ASN A 33 15.24 2.42 0.82
C ASN A 33 16.51 1.98 0.08
N LEU A 34 17.21 0.94 0.56
CA LEU A 34 18.36 0.37 -0.12
C LEU A 34 17.97 -0.22 -1.49
N ALA A 35 16.91 -1.01 -1.55
CA ALA A 35 16.39 -1.60 -2.78
C ALA A 35 16.02 -0.50 -3.80
N CYS A 36 15.30 0.55 -3.37
CA CYS A 36 14.96 1.68 -4.22
C CYS A 36 16.20 2.39 -4.76
N ARG A 37 17.17 2.72 -3.89
CA ARG A 37 18.42 3.40 -4.31
C ARG A 37 19.18 2.60 -5.35
N LEU A 38 19.37 1.30 -5.12
CA LEU A 38 20.08 0.42 -6.06
C LEU A 38 19.32 0.24 -7.38
N TRP A 39 17.98 0.13 -7.32
CA TRP A 39 17.12 0.01 -8.49
C TRP A 39 17.20 1.25 -9.39
N PHE A 40 17.00 2.45 -8.83
CA PHE A 40 17.04 3.69 -9.58
C PHE A 40 18.45 4.07 -10.05
N ALA A 41 19.48 3.62 -9.34
CA ALA A 41 20.87 3.69 -9.81
C ALA A 41 21.22 2.64 -10.89
N ARG A 42 20.25 1.82 -11.33
CA ARG A 42 20.40 0.76 -12.33
C ARG A 42 21.50 -0.25 -11.99
N ARG A 43 21.65 -0.56 -10.69
CA ARG A 43 22.64 -1.52 -10.16
C ARG A 43 22.09 -2.93 -9.94
N LEU A 44 20.79 -3.14 -10.16
CA LEU A 44 20.13 -4.42 -9.96
C LEU A 44 19.65 -5.00 -11.29
N GLY A 45 19.89 -6.30 -11.51
CA GLY A 45 19.11 -7.07 -12.46
C GLY A 45 17.65 -7.22 -11.98
N LEU A 46 16.73 -7.65 -12.85
CA LEU A 46 15.33 -7.79 -12.42
C LEU A 46 15.12 -9.01 -11.49
N HIS A 47 15.61 -10.18 -11.91
CA HIS A 47 15.52 -11.43 -11.15
C HIS A 47 16.64 -12.39 -11.58
N SER A 48 16.87 -13.43 -10.77
CA SER A 48 17.85 -14.51 -10.99
C SER A 48 17.23 -15.88 -10.64
N PRO A 49 17.69 -16.98 -11.26
CA PRO A 49 17.35 -18.34 -10.82
C PRO A 49 17.74 -18.62 -9.35
N THR A 50 18.74 -17.90 -8.82
CA THR A 50 19.22 -18.04 -7.44
C THR A 50 18.50 -17.14 -6.43
N ASP A 51 17.51 -16.36 -6.87
CA ASP A 51 16.71 -15.57 -5.94
C ASP A 51 15.97 -16.48 -4.95
N PRO A 52 15.81 -16.06 -3.68
CA PRO A 52 15.13 -16.84 -2.67
C PRO A 52 13.65 -17.08 -3.03
N ALA A 53 13.05 -18.06 -2.37
CA ALA A 53 11.60 -18.24 -2.44
C ALA A 53 10.89 -16.97 -1.94
N HIS A 54 9.77 -16.64 -2.56
CA HIS A 54 8.92 -15.56 -2.06
C HIS A 54 8.34 -15.97 -0.71
N PRO A 55 8.40 -15.13 0.34
CA PRO A 55 7.81 -15.49 1.63
C PRO A 55 6.29 -15.56 1.51
N GLY A 56 5.63 -16.48 2.22
CA GLY A 56 4.16 -16.59 2.18
C GLY A 56 3.47 -15.32 2.71
N ARG A 57 4.12 -14.64 3.67
CA ARG A 57 3.65 -13.41 4.32
C ARG A 57 4.85 -12.49 4.62
N PRO A 58 4.65 -11.18 4.82
CA PRO A 58 5.72 -10.26 5.19
C PRO A 58 6.21 -10.56 6.60
N GLY A 59 7.47 -10.21 6.86
CA GLY A 59 7.97 -10.11 8.23
C GLY A 59 7.16 -9.08 9.00
N ARG A 60 6.84 -9.41 10.25
CA ARG A 60 6.09 -8.55 11.17
C ARG A 60 6.76 -8.53 12.54
N PRO A 61 6.78 -7.37 13.22
CA PRO A 61 7.16 -7.31 14.63
C PRO A 61 6.15 -8.06 15.52
N GLU A 62 6.53 -8.34 16.77
CA GLU A 62 5.67 -9.03 17.75
C GLU A 62 4.37 -8.26 18.07
N THR A 63 4.40 -6.93 17.93
CA THR A 63 3.26 -6.04 18.12
C THR A 63 3.04 -5.19 16.87
N PRO A 64 1.80 -4.78 16.51
CA PRO A 64 0.57 -4.87 17.29
C PRO A 64 -0.12 -6.25 17.25
N GLU A 65 -0.93 -6.54 18.27
CA GLU A 65 -1.87 -7.68 18.24
C GLU A 65 -2.85 -7.51 17.06
N LEU A 66 -2.98 -8.54 16.23
CA LEU A 66 -3.91 -8.55 15.10
C LEU A 66 -5.27 -9.10 15.54
N VAL A 67 -6.27 -8.23 15.60
CA VAL A 67 -7.64 -8.55 16.02
C VAL A 67 -8.63 -8.39 14.88
N SER A 68 -9.84 -8.96 15.06
CA SER A 68 -10.95 -8.72 14.12
C SER A 68 -11.28 -7.22 14.02
N PRO A 69 -11.63 -6.69 12.83
CA PRO A 69 -12.01 -5.29 12.67
C PRO A 69 -13.10 -4.80 13.64
N LYS A 70 -13.99 -5.69 14.11
CA LYS A 70 -15.05 -5.38 15.08
C LYS A 70 -14.53 -5.06 16.49
N LYS A 71 -13.30 -5.47 16.81
CA LYS A 71 -12.65 -5.26 18.12
C LYS A 71 -11.82 -3.98 18.18
N LEU A 72 -11.68 -3.26 17.06
CA LEU A 72 -10.87 -2.04 17.01
C LEU A 72 -11.62 -0.86 17.64
N LYS A 73 -10.88 -0.02 18.37
CA LYS A 73 -11.39 1.24 18.92
C LYS A 73 -11.81 2.20 17.80
N ARG A 74 -12.79 3.07 18.09
CA ARG A 74 -13.21 4.12 17.15
C ARG A 74 -12.13 5.21 17.03
N ARG A 75 -11.89 5.65 15.81
CA ARG A 75 -10.92 6.70 15.45
C ARG A 75 -11.58 8.07 15.54
N SER A 76 -11.60 8.67 16.74
CA SER A 76 -12.14 10.03 16.94
C SER A 76 -11.05 11.08 16.78
N VAL A 77 -11.28 12.14 16.00
CA VAL A 77 -10.30 13.26 15.93
C VAL A 77 -10.41 14.22 17.12
N HIS A 78 -11.53 14.20 17.83
CA HIS A 78 -11.88 15.22 18.82
C HIS A 78 -11.17 15.02 20.17
N THR A 79 -10.72 13.80 20.46
CA THR A 79 -9.97 13.48 21.69
C THR A 79 -8.54 13.12 21.34
N GLU A 80 -7.62 13.37 22.26
CA GLU A 80 -6.20 13.04 22.08
C GLU A 80 -5.99 11.52 21.93
N GLU A 81 -6.62 10.71 22.80
CA GLU A 81 -6.60 9.24 22.67
C GLU A 81 -7.14 8.80 21.30
N GLY A 82 -8.20 9.44 20.81
CA GLY A 82 -8.77 9.14 19.50
C GLY A 82 -7.82 9.46 18.36
N ARG A 83 -7.04 10.55 18.47
CA ARG A 83 -6.00 10.91 17.49
C ARG A 83 -4.84 9.91 17.53
N VAL A 84 -4.41 9.46 18.70
CA VAL A 84 -3.42 8.37 18.82
C VAL A 84 -3.91 7.11 18.10
N VAL A 85 -5.16 6.69 18.34
CA VAL A 85 -5.77 5.54 17.66
C VAL A 85 -5.84 5.74 16.14
N LEU A 86 -6.13 6.96 15.69
CA LEU A 86 -6.17 7.29 14.26
C LEU A 86 -4.79 7.19 13.62
N VAL A 87 -3.77 7.87 14.18
CA VAL A 87 -2.42 7.90 13.61
C VAL A 87 -1.77 6.50 13.67
N HIS A 88 -2.05 5.70 14.71
CA HIS A 88 -1.58 4.31 14.80
C HIS A 88 -2.19 3.45 13.69
N ALA A 89 -3.49 3.56 13.48
CA ALA A 89 -4.16 2.82 12.41
C ALA A 89 -3.65 3.22 11.02
N LEU A 90 -3.37 4.51 10.80
CA LEU A 90 -2.77 4.98 9.54
C LEU A 90 -1.34 4.43 9.38
N ALA A 91 -0.50 4.50 10.43
CA ALA A 91 0.85 3.92 10.37
C ALA A 91 0.80 2.42 10.05
N HIS A 92 -0.18 1.69 10.58
CA HIS A 92 -0.39 0.29 10.21
C HIS A 92 -0.76 0.11 8.74
N ILE A 93 -1.60 0.98 8.18
CA ILE A 93 -1.95 0.98 6.75
C ILE A 93 -0.70 1.22 5.91
N GLU A 94 0.09 2.27 6.21
CA GLU A 94 1.31 2.60 5.45
C GLU A 94 2.37 1.48 5.53
N LEU A 95 2.54 0.85 6.71
CA LEU A 95 3.45 -0.29 6.84
C LEU A 95 3.00 -1.46 5.94
N ASN A 96 1.69 -1.73 5.88
CA ASN A 96 1.16 -2.72 4.94
C ASN A 96 1.40 -2.26 3.50
N ALA A 97 1.21 -0.99 3.16
CA ALA A 97 1.40 -0.47 1.81
C ALA A 97 2.84 -0.66 1.29
N ILE A 98 3.85 -0.52 2.16
CA ILE A 98 5.24 -0.94 1.85
C ILE A 98 5.26 -2.41 1.40
N ASP A 99 4.69 -3.31 2.21
CA ASP A 99 4.66 -4.74 1.92
C ASP A 99 3.89 -5.04 0.63
N LEU A 100 2.78 -4.34 0.37
CA LEU A 100 1.96 -4.50 -0.83
C LEU A 100 2.75 -4.17 -2.11
N ALA A 101 3.45 -3.04 -2.10
CA ALA A 101 4.28 -2.61 -3.22
C ALA A 101 5.46 -3.56 -3.45
N LEU A 102 6.15 -3.96 -2.37
CA LEU A 102 7.25 -4.92 -2.45
C LEU A 102 6.78 -6.30 -2.94
N ASP A 103 5.62 -6.79 -2.48
CA ASP A 103 5.05 -8.07 -2.93
C ASP A 103 4.73 -8.05 -4.42
N ILE A 104 4.16 -6.95 -4.94
CA ILE A 104 3.91 -6.81 -6.39
C ILE A 104 5.23 -6.98 -7.18
N VAL A 105 6.31 -6.33 -6.74
CA VAL A 105 7.61 -6.44 -7.41
C VAL A 105 8.18 -7.85 -7.27
N ALA A 106 8.29 -8.37 -6.06
CA ALA A 106 8.93 -9.65 -5.77
C ALA A 106 8.21 -10.83 -6.45
N ARG A 107 6.88 -10.80 -6.44
CA ARG A 107 6.03 -11.88 -6.94
C ARG A 107 5.94 -11.90 -8.46
N PHE A 108 5.81 -10.73 -9.08
CA PHE A 108 5.60 -10.60 -10.51
C PHE A 108 6.87 -10.19 -11.29
N ALA A 109 8.05 -10.19 -10.65
CA ALA A 109 9.33 -9.92 -11.32
C ALA A 109 9.63 -10.84 -12.53
N ARG A 110 9.06 -12.05 -12.56
CA ARG A 110 9.22 -13.00 -13.68
C ARG A 110 8.21 -12.77 -14.81
N GLU A 111 7.19 -11.94 -14.60
CA GLU A 111 6.22 -11.59 -15.64
C GLU A 111 6.87 -10.70 -16.70
N LYS A 112 6.41 -10.82 -17.95
CA LYS A 112 6.91 -10.01 -19.07
C LYS A 112 6.33 -8.58 -19.00
N MET A 113 6.84 -7.79 -18.06
CA MET A 113 6.45 -6.40 -17.84
C MET A 113 7.58 -5.43 -18.23
N PRO A 114 7.27 -4.24 -18.78
CA PRO A 114 8.28 -3.23 -19.05
C PRO A 114 8.98 -2.77 -17.77
N GLN A 115 10.23 -2.33 -17.85
CA GLN A 115 11.00 -1.85 -16.68
C GLN A 115 10.27 -0.74 -15.89
N SER A 116 9.56 0.15 -16.59
CA SER A 116 8.78 1.22 -15.98
C SER A 116 7.62 0.73 -15.07
N PHE A 117 7.24 -0.55 -15.15
CA PHE A 117 6.33 -1.18 -14.19
C PHE A 117 6.96 -1.23 -12.81
N PHE A 118 8.18 -1.75 -12.77
CA PHE A 118 8.96 -1.86 -11.55
C PHE A 118 9.42 -0.49 -11.04
N ASP A 119 9.75 0.46 -11.93
CA ASP A 119 10.02 1.86 -11.53
C ASP A 119 8.82 2.46 -10.77
N GLY A 120 7.59 2.20 -11.24
CA GLY A 120 6.37 2.65 -10.57
C GLY A 120 6.22 2.04 -9.17
N TRP A 121 6.28 0.72 -9.04
CA TRP A 121 6.08 0.06 -7.74
C TRP A 121 7.21 0.32 -6.74
N MET A 122 8.45 0.50 -7.21
CA MET A 122 9.54 0.94 -6.34
C MET A 122 9.39 2.39 -5.91
N THR A 123 8.74 3.24 -6.72
CA THR A 123 8.37 4.60 -6.28
C THR A 123 7.32 4.54 -5.18
N VAL A 124 6.28 3.71 -5.34
CA VAL A 124 5.24 3.49 -4.31
C VAL A 124 5.91 3.01 -3.02
N ALA A 125 6.68 1.92 -3.04
CA ALA A 125 7.35 1.39 -1.85
C ALA A 125 8.21 2.43 -1.11
N LEU A 126 8.90 3.31 -1.85
CA LEU A 126 9.70 4.40 -1.28
C LEU A 126 8.81 5.46 -0.59
N GLU A 127 7.71 5.85 -1.24
CA GLU A 127 6.77 6.83 -0.71
C GLU A 127 6.05 6.28 0.53
N GLU A 128 5.64 5.00 0.54
CA GLU A 128 5.02 4.37 1.72
C GLU A 128 5.99 4.23 2.89
N ALA A 129 7.27 3.93 2.63
CA ALA A 129 8.29 3.92 3.68
C ALA A 129 8.46 5.29 4.33
N LYS A 130 8.36 6.37 3.53
CA LYS A 130 8.33 7.75 4.02
C LYS A 130 7.05 8.05 4.79
N HIS A 131 5.87 7.63 4.32
CA HIS A 131 4.59 7.84 4.98
C HIS A 131 4.54 7.18 6.35
N PHE A 132 4.93 5.91 6.43
CA PHE A 132 5.08 5.18 7.68
C PHE A 132 6.03 5.92 8.64
N GLY A 133 7.19 6.36 8.16
CA GLY A 133 8.15 7.11 8.97
C GLY A 133 7.60 8.44 9.50
N LEU A 134 6.80 9.17 8.71
CA LEU A 134 6.14 10.40 9.15
C LEU A 134 5.12 10.13 10.27
N LEU A 135 4.26 9.13 10.09
CA LEU A 135 3.23 8.77 11.06
C LEU A 135 3.81 8.15 12.34
N SER A 136 4.86 7.35 12.22
CA SER A 136 5.56 6.76 13.36
C SER A 136 6.19 7.84 14.25
N ARG A 137 6.84 8.84 13.65
CA ARG A 137 7.32 10.02 14.40
C ARG A 137 6.18 10.80 15.04
N ARG A 138 5.08 11.01 14.30
CA ARG A 138 3.90 11.71 14.84
C ARG A 138 3.28 10.97 16.02
N LEU A 139 3.27 9.63 16.03
CA LEU A 139 2.84 8.85 17.19
C LEU A 139 3.72 9.12 18.41
N GLY A 140 5.02 9.20 18.23
CA GLY A 140 5.97 9.55 19.29
C GLY A 140 5.68 10.92 19.91
N GLU A 141 5.40 11.91 19.07
CA GLU A 141 5.00 13.26 19.52
C GLU A 141 3.67 13.29 20.30
N LEU A 142 2.78 12.33 20.02
CA LEU A 142 1.52 12.13 20.75
C LEU A 142 1.68 11.19 21.96
N GLY A 143 2.90 10.88 22.38
CA GLY A 143 3.18 10.04 23.56
C GLY A 143 2.89 8.55 23.36
N SER A 144 2.87 8.07 22.12
CA SER A 144 2.61 6.66 21.77
C SER A 144 3.66 6.10 20.81
N HIS A 145 3.48 4.86 20.35
CA HIS A 145 4.36 4.22 19.38
C HIS A 145 3.59 3.21 18.53
N TYR A 146 4.11 2.89 17.35
CA TYR A 146 3.57 1.78 16.55
C TYR A 146 3.72 0.46 17.33
N GLY A 147 2.62 -0.30 17.41
CA GLY A 147 2.54 -1.51 18.24
C GLY A 147 1.80 -1.33 19.58
N ALA A 148 1.63 -0.09 20.07
CA ALA A 148 0.95 0.20 21.34
C ALA A 148 -0.56 -0.10 21.37
N LEU A 149 -1.18 -0.22 20.20
CA LEU A 149 -2.60 -0.47 20.02
C LEU A 149 -2.81 -1.66 19.08
N PRO A 150 -3.93 -2.42 19.20
CA PRO A 150 -4.22 -3.52 18.29
C PRO A 150 -4.51 -3.03 16.87
N ALA A 151 -4.25 -3.89 15.88
CA ALA A 151 -4.49 -3.63 14.46
C ALA A 151 -5.28 -4.78 13.81
N HIS A 152 -5.51 -4.73 12.49
CA HIS A 152 -6.21 -5.79 11.77
C HIS A 152 -5.49 -6.16 10.48
N ASP A 153 -5.59 -7.43 10.10
CA ASP A 153 -4.87 -8.02 8.98
C ASP A 153 -5.62 -7.95 7.62
N GLY A 154 -6.61 -7.06 7.53
CA GLY A 154 -7.59 -7.08 6.44
C GLY A 154 -6.99 -6.79 5.06
N LEU A 155 -5.90 -6.03 5.00
CA LEU A 155 -5.22 -5.70 3.74
C LEU A 155 -4.50 -6.92 3.15
N TRP A 156 -3.79 -7.69 3.98
CA TRP A 156 -3.01 -8.83 3.50
C TRP A 156 -3.88 -9.99 3.00
N GLN A 157 -5.08 -10.17 3.54
CA GLN A 157 -6.03 -11.17 3.04
C GLN A 157 -6.37 -10.94 1.54
N ALA A 158 -6.48 -9.69 1.10
CA ALA A 158 -6.71 -9.37 -0.31
C ALA A 158 -5.48 -9.67 -1.20
N VAL A 159 -4.28 -9.61 -0.63
CA VAL A 159 -3.01 -9.95 -1.30
C VAL A 159 -2.91 -11.44 -1.55
N GLU A 160 -3.27 -12.24 -0.54
CA GLU A 160 -3.30 -13.71 -0.61
C GLU A 160 -4.28 -14.17 -1.69
N GLU A 161 -5.50 -13.62 -1.70
CA GLU A 161 -6.53 -13.95 -2.71
C GLU A 161 -6.10 -13.61 -4.14
N THR A 162 -5.23 -12.61 -4.33
CA THR A 162 -4.78 -12.15 -5.66
C THR A 162 -3.35 -12.57 -6.01
N ALA A 163 -2.70 -13.40 -5.18
CA ALA A 163 -1.29 -13.77 -5.34
C ALA A 163 -0.97 -14.51 -6.64
N HIS A 164 -1.98 -15.06 -7.32
CA HIS A 164 -1.82 -15.88 -8.53
C HIS A 164 -2.07 -15.13 -9.84
N ASP A 165 -2.59 -13.90 -9.80
CA ASP A 165 -2.94 -13.12 -11.00
C ASP A 165 -2.58 -11.64 -10.83
N LEU A 166 -1.63 -11.16 -11.62
CA LEU A 166 -1.22 -9.75 -11.61
C LEU A 166 -2.38 -8.80 -11.94
N SER A 167 -3.27 -9.17 -12.87
CA SER A 167 -4.44 -8.35 -13.20
C SER A 167 -5.39 -8.25 -12.02
N ALA A 168 -5.64 -9.37 -11.32
CA ALA A 168 -6.44 -9.38 -10.09
C ALA A 168 -5.79 -8.52 -9.01
N ARG A 169 -4.46 -8.65 -8.83
CA ARG A 169 -3.69 -7.86 -7.88
C ARG A 169 -3.84 -6.37 -8.13
N LEU A 170 -3.67 -5.93 -9.38
CA LEU A 170 -3.81 -4.53 -9.75
C LEU A 170 -5.26 -4.03 -9.66
N ALA A 171 -6.26 -4.88 -9.91
CA ALA A 171 -7.65 -4.50 -9.72
C ALA A 171 -8.02 -4.28 -8.24
N VAL A 172 -7.52 -5.13 -7.35
CA VAL A 172 -7.92 -5.10 -5.93
C VAL A 172 -7.06 -4.14 -5.11
N VAL A 173 -5.74 -4.20 -5.22
CA VAL A 173 -4.87 -3.45 -4.32
C VAL A 173 -4.86 -1.95 -4.67
N PRO A 174 -4.25 -1.50 -5.78
CA PRO A 174 -4.17 -0.07 -6.06
C PRO A 174 -5.48 0.58 -6.50
N LEU A 175 -6.42 -0.18 -7.06
CA LEU A 175 -7.66 0.40 -7.61
C LEU A 175 -8.87 0.31 -6.69
N ILE A 176 -8.79 -0.47 -5.60
CA ILE A 176 -9.84 -0.51 -4.56
C ILE A 176 -9.28 -0.09 -3.20
N LEU A 177 -8.23 -0.73 -2.72
CA LEU A 177 -7.70 -0.47 -1.38
C LEU A 177 -7.04 0.91 -1.32
N GLU A 178 -6.10 1.21 -2.21
CA GLU A 178 -5.39 2.51 -2.25
C GLU A 178 -6.34 3.65 -2.69
N ALA A 179 -7.18 3.40 -3.69
CA ALA A 179 -8.20 4.36 -4.13
C ALA A 179 -9.17 4.78 -3.01
N ARG A 180 -9.25 4.03 -1.89
CA ARG A 180 -10.01 4.44 -0.72
C ARG A 180 -9.42 5.67 -0.03
N GLY A 181 -8.09 5.81 0.00
CA GLY A 181 -7.39 6.98 0.54
C GLY A 181 -7.86 8.27 -0.13
N LEU A 182 -8.10 8.22 -1.45
CA LEU A 182 -8.57 9.38 -2.22
C LEU A 182 -9.95 9.91 -1.78
N ASP A 183 -10.79 9.03 -1.24
CA ASP A 183 -12.15 9.38 -0.82
C ASP A 183 -12.21 9.93 0.61
N VAL A 184 -11.38 9.38 1.51
CA VAL A 184 -11.53 9.60 2.96
C VAL A 184 -10.55 10.61 3.53
N THR A 185 -9.36 10.70 2.95
CA THR A 185 -8.27 11.53 3.50
C THR A 185 -8.60 13.03 3.49
N PRO A 186 -9.23 13.62 2.44
CA PRO A 186 -9.59 15.05 2.45
C PRO A 186 -10.47 15.43 3.64
N SER A 187 -11.55 14.68 3.90
CA SER A 187 -12.44 14.95 5.05
C SER A 187 -11.72 14.78 6.40
N MET A 188 -10.71 13.90 6.45
CA MET A 188 -9.91 13.70 7.65
C MET A 188 -8.97 14.89 7.92
N ILE A 189 -8.35 15.43 6.87
CA ILE A 189 -7.55 16.66 6.92
C ILE A 189 -8.38 17.83 7.44
N ASP A 190 -9.59 18.02 6.90
CA ASP A 190 -10.50 19.10 7.32
C ASP A 190 -10.83 18.98 8.81
N LYS A 191 -11.16 17.76 9.26
CA LYS A 191 -11.49 17.46 10.65
C LYS A 191 -10.31 17.69 11.61
N LEU A 192 -9.10 17.29 11.24
CA LEU A 192 -7.90 17.51 12.05
C LEU A 192 -7.55 18.99 12.13
N THR A 193 -7.69 19.72 11.02
CA THR A 193 -7.51 21.17 10.97
C THR A 193 -8.49 21.88 11.89
N ALA A 194 -9.76 21.49 11.87
CA ALA A 194 -10.79 22.08 12.71
C ALA A 194 -10.57 21.89 14.22
N VAL A 195 -9.88 20.82 14.64
CA VAL A 195 -9.53 20.56 16.04
C VAL A 195 -8.12 21.05 16.42
N GLY A 196 -7.44 21.76 15.51
CA GLY A 196 -6.13 22.34 15.75
C GLY A 196 -4.94 21.38 15.62
N ASP A 197 -5.14 20.12 15.21
CA ASP A 197 -4.05 19.17 14.95
C ASP A 197 -3.47 19.36 13.55
N LEU A 198 -2.79 20.49 13.37
CA LEU A 198 -2.24 20.90 12.08
C LEU A 198 -1.09 20.02 11.62
N ASP A 199 -0.34 19.39 12.54
CA ASP A 199 0.82 18.59 12.18
C ASP A 199 0.39 17.24 11.58
N THR A 200 -0.60 16.57 12.17
CA THR A 200 -1.19 15.37 11.56
C THR A 200 -1.86 15.72 10.22
N ALA A 201 -2.55 16.86 10.12
CA ALA A 201 -3.17 17.30 8.87
C ALA A 201 -2.14 17.51 7.74
N LYS A 202 -0.98 18.12 8.03
CA LYS A 202 0.12 18.28 7.06
C LYS A 202 0.68 16.94 6.59
N ILE A 203 0.84 15.97 7.48
CA ILE A 203 1.30 14.62 7.12
C ILE A 203 0.29 13.97 6.17
N LEU A 204 -1.00 14.02 6.49
CA LEU A 204 -2.05 13.48 5.62
C LEU A 204 -2.12 14.19 4.26
N ALA A 205 -1.81 15.49 4.19
CA ALA A 205 -1.75 16.21 2.92
C ALA A 205 -0.59 15.73 2.03
N ILE A 206 0.55 15.35 2.62
CA ILE A 206 1.67 14.71 1.90
C ILE A 206 1.21 13.37 1.33
N ILE A 207 0.64 12.51 2.20
CA ILE A 207 0.15 11.18 1.83
C ILE A 207 -0.86 11.29 0.69
N TYR A 208 -1.90 12.13 0.85
CA TYR A 208 -2.95 12.30 -0.15
C TYR A 208 -2.44 12.69 -1.54
N ARG A 209 -1.41 13.55 -1.61
CA ARG A 209 -0.81 13.96 -2.89
C ARG A 209 -0.08 12.78 -3.56
N ASP A 210 0.62 11.98 -2.77
CA ASP A 210 1.43 10.88 -3.28
C ASP A 210 0.49 9.68 -3.66
N GLU A 211 -0.59 9.47 -2.91
CA GLU A 211 -1.65 8.48 -3.16
C GLU A 211 -2.30 8.58 -4.55
N GLN A 212 -2.53 9.81 -5.04
CA GLN A 212 -3.09 10.01 -6.39
C GLN A 212 -2.18 9.40 -7.46
N LYS A 213 -0.85 9.49 -7.27
CA LYS A 213 0.13 8.91 -8.19
C LYS A 213 0.14 7.39 -8.08
N HIS A 214 -0.02 6.83 -6.88
CA HIS A 214 -0.05 5.39 -6.66
C HIS A 214 -1.23 4.74 -7.37
N VAL A 215 -2.43 5.32 -7.22
CA VAL A 215 -3.63 4.89 -7.95
C VAL A 215 -3.41 5.02 -9.46
N ALA A 216 -2.76 6.10 -9.92
CA ALA A 216 -2.43 6.29 -11.34
C ALA A 216 -1.47 5.23 -11.88
N ILE A 217 -0.47 4.82 -11.10
CA ILE A 217 0.45 3.72 -11.44
C ILE A 217 -0.36 2.41 -11.59
N GLY A 218 -1.24 2.10 -10.64
CA GLY A 218 -2.12 0.95 -10.70
C GLY A 218 -3.02 0.96 -11.95
N ALA A 219 -3.69 2.09 -12.20
CA ALA A 219 -4.62 2.26 -13.32
C ALA A 219 -3.92 2.11 -14.67
N LYS A 220 -2.73 2.71 -14.81
CA LYS A 220 -1.89 2.59 -16.01
C LYS A 220 -1.59 1.13 -16.32
N TRP A 221 -1.08 0.37 -15.35
CA TRP A 221 -0.64 -1.00 -15.60
C TRP A 221 -1.79 -1.99 -15.73
N PHE A 222 -2.89 -1.76 -15.02
CA PHE A 222 -4.11 -2.52 -15.22
C PHE A 222 -4.67 -2.36 -16.63
N ARG A 223 -4.77 -1.11 -17.13
CA ARG A 223 -5.19 -0.83 -18.52
C ARG A 223 -4.23 -1.40 -19.54
N PHE A 224 -2.93 -1.33 -19.28
CA PHE A 224 -1.91 -1.94 -20.14
C PHE A 224 -2.10 -3.44 -20.30
N LEU A 225 -2.34 -4.17 -19.20
CA LEU A 225 -2.63 -5.61 -19.25
C LEU A 225 -3.93 -5.89 -19.99
N CYS A 226 -4.99 -5.12 -19.73
CA CYS A 226 -6.26 -5.27 -20.44
C CYS A 226 -6.09 -5.06 -21.95
N ALA A 227 -5.37 -4.02 -22.37
CA ALA A 227 -5.08 -3.75 -23.77
C ALA A 227 -4.23 -4.87 -24.40
N ARG A 228 -3.22 -5.37 -23.68
CA ARG A 228 -2.39 -6.51 -24.12
C ARG A 228 -3.22 -7.77 -24.37
N HIS A 229 -4.28 -7.99 -23.60
CA HIS A 229 -5.19 -9.12 -23.76
C HIS A 229 -6.41 -8.83 -24.65
N GLY A 230 -6.54 -7.61 -25.20
CA GLY A 230 -7.68 -7.24 -26.04
C GLY A 230 -9.02 -7.19 -25.31
N VAL A 231 -9.02 -6.94 -23.99
CA VAL A 231 -10.25 -6.91 -23.16
C VAL A 231 -10.58 -5.51 -22.67
N ASN A 232 -11.87 -5.23 -22.46
CA ASN A 232 -12.32 -3.96 -21.88
C ASN A 232 -11.90 -3.87 -20.40
N ALA A 233 -11.20 -2.79 -20.04
CA ALA A 233 -10.67 -2.62 -18.69
C ALA A 233 -11.77 -2.50 -17.61
N ALA A 234 -12.84 -1.75 -17.86
CA ALA A 234 -13.90 -1.56 -16.87
C ALA A 234 -14.68 -2.87 -16.61
N GLU A 235 -14.97 -3.63 -17.67
CA GLU A 235 -15.61 -4.95 -17.55
C GLU A 235 -14.70 -5.95 -16.83
N ARG A 236 -13.43 -6.04 -17.26
CA ARG A 236 -12.45 -6.94 -16.62
C ARG A 236 -12.24 -6.59 -15.16
N PHE A 237 -12.19 -5.31 -14.83
CA PHE A 237 -12.13 -4.84 -13.44
C PHE A 237 -13.33 -5.34 -12.62
N GLY A 238 -14.55 -5.15 -13.14
CA GLY A 238 -15.76 -5.61 -12.46
C GLY A 238 -15.81 -7.13 -12.26
N VAL A 239 -15.25 -7.91 -13.19
CA VAL A 239 -15.12 -9.37 -13.03
C VAL A 239 -14.13 -9.71 -11.91
N LEU A 240 -12.91 -9.17 -11.98
CA LEU A 240 -11.84 -9.47 -11.02
C LEU A 240 -12.20 -9.04 -9.60
N VAL A 241 -12.81 -7.87 -9.45
CA VAL A 241 -13.25 -7.38 -8.13
C VAL A 241 -14.30 -8.30 -7.53
N ARG A 242 -15.30 -8.76 -8.29
CA ARG A 242 -16.32 -9.69 -7.76
C ARG A 242 -15.74 -11.05 -7.39
N GLN A 243 -14.69 -11.50 -8.08
CA GLN A 243 -14.04 -12.78 -7.82
C GLN A 243 -13.11 -12.71 -6.60
N SER A 244 -12.36 -11.62 -6.46
CA SER A 244 -11.21 -11.55 -5.54
C SER A 244 -11.37 -10.55 -4.39
N PHE A 245 -12.37 -9.66 -4.40
CA PHE A 245 -12.60 -8.73 -3.30
C PHE A 245 -13.81 -9.15 -2.47
N ARG A 246 -13.56 -9.48 -1.19
CA ARG A 246 -14.57 -9.94 -0.23
C ARG A 246 -15.29 -8.80 0.51
N GLY A 247 -14.87 -7.55 0.29
CA GLY A 247 -15.44 -6.36 0.92
C GLY A 247 -16.50 -5.66 0.07
N GLU A 248 -17.05 -4.57 0.60
CA GLU A 248 -18.02 -3.73 -0.11
C GLU A 248 -17.36 -2.43 -0.59
N ILE A 249 -17.65 -2.05 -1.84
CA ILE A 249 -17.21 -0.78 -2.41
C ILE A 249 -18.25 0.29 -2.08
N LYS A 250 -17.93 1.12 -1.09
CA LYS A 250 -18.88 2.12 -0.55
C LYS A 250 -18.43 3.54 -0.82
N ALA A 251 -19.41 4.36 -1.19
CA ALA A 251 -19.30 5.82 -1.21
C ALA A 251 -18.96 6.38 0.20
N PRO A 252 -18.45 7.62 0.33
CA PRO A 252 -18.25 8.61 -0.75
C PRO A 252 -17.17 8.18 -1.74
N PHE A 253 -17.29 8.61 -2.99
CA PHE A 253 -16.25 8.50 -4.01
C PHE A 253 -15.78 9.90 -4.37
N ASN A 254 -14.47 10.12 -4.34
CA ASN A 254 -13.87 11.33 -4.90
C ASN A 254 -13.72 11.14 -6.42
N ASP A 255 -14.83 11.29 -7.14
CA ASP A 255 -14.91 11.03 -8.58
C ASP A 255 -13.84 11.81 -9.37
N ARG A 256 -13.56 13.05 -8.94
CA ARG A 256 -12.52 13.89 -9.56
C ARG A 256 -11.13 13.31 -9.35
N ALA A 257 -10.71 13.08 -8.11
CA ALA A 257 -9.37 12.57 -7.83
C ALA A 257 -9.14 11.17 -8.43
N ARG A 258 -10.16 10.30 -8.36
CA ARG A 258 -10.10 8.98 -8.99
C ARG A 258 -9.96 9.09 -10.52
N ALA A 259 -10.71 9.99 -11.17
CA ALA A 259 -10.60 10.20 -12.62
C ALA A 259 -9.25 10.80 -13.04
N GLU A 260 -8.70 11.74 -12.27
CA GLU A 260 -7.34 12.29 -12.45
C GLU A 260 -6.27 11.19 -12.35
N ALA A 261 -6.50 10.18 -11.50
CA ALA A 261 -5.67 8.98 -11.41
C ALA A 261 -6.02 7.88 -12.45
N GLY A 262 -6.91 8.16 -13.41
CA GLY A 262 -7.27 7.20 -14.47
C GLY A 262 -8.28 6.11 -14.06
N LEU A 263 -8.89 6.22 -12.88
CA LEU A 263 -9.98 5.38 -12.39
C LEU A 263 -11.32 6.09 -12.60
N THR A 264 -11.90 5.95 -13.79
CA THR A 264 -13.16 6.61 -14.15
C THR A 264 -14.37 5.96 -13.45
N PRO A 265 -15.49 6.69 -13.27
CA PRO A 265 -16.66 6.15 -12.59
C PRO A 265 -17.24 4.84 -13.17
N THR A 266 -17.00 4.57 -14.45
CA THR A 266 -17.37 3.31 -15.13
C THR A 266 -16.79 2.06 -14.48
N PHE A 267 -15.67 2.18 -13.75
CA PHE A 267 -15.05 1.06 -13.05
C PHE A 267 -15.83 0.61 -11.81
N TYR A 268 -16.32 1.55 -11.00
CA TYR A 268 -16.77 1.24 -9.63
C TYR A 268 -18.23 1.55 -9.33
N ARG A 269 -18.92 2.39 -10.11
CA ARG A 269 -20.32 2.73 -9.81
C ARG A 269 -21.23 1.49 -9.83
N SER A 270 -21.09 0.63 -10.84
CA SER A 270 -21.88 -0.62 -10.95
C SER A 270 -21.58 -1.67 -9.87
N LEU A 271 -20.51 -1.49 -9.10
CA LEU A 271 -20.10 -2.37 -8.01
C LEU A 271 -20.57 -1.88 -6.64
N SER A 272 -21.05 -0.64 -6.53
CA SER A 272 -21.52 -0.10 -5.27
C SER A 272 -22.98 -0.51 -5.01
N PRO A 273 -23.31 -1.06 -3.82
CA PRO A 273 -24.69 -1.44 -3.47
C PRO A 273 -25.68 -0.28 -3.55
N ARG A 274 -25.21 0.97 -3.43
CA ARG A 274 -26.00 2.20 -3.51
C ARG A 274 -26.20 2.74 -4.94
N SER A 275 -25.76 2.02 -5.96
CA SER A 275 -25.96 2.39 -7.37
C SER A 275 -27.21 1.74 -7.99
N ARG A 276 -28.11 1.19 -7.16
CA ARG A 276 -29.49 0.86 -7.52
C ARG A 276 -30.44 1.89 -6.93
#